data_AF-A0A560KQX4-F1
#
_entry.id   AF-A0A560KQX4-F1
#
_cell.length_a   1.000
_cell.length_b   1.000
_cell.length_c   1.000
_cell.angle_alpha   90.00
_cell.angle_beta   90.00
_cell.angle_gamma   90.00
#
_symmetry.space_group_name_H-M   'P 1'
#
loop_
_entity.id
_entity.type
_entity.pdbx_description
1 polymer ?
#
loop_
_entity_poly.entity_id
_entity_poly.type
_entity_poly.pdbx_seq_one_letter_code
_entity_poly.pdbx_strand_id
1 'polypeptide(L)'
;MAVFSAFSSIDSHSIRARTPAETAVKRLNGIGEVLSDLDISTIRTEDDMARALWTLETADKCIRMILVEFRTERTTVVVREAKGLIDLIERARDGLTGCCTAKS
;
A
#
# COMPACT_ATOMS: atom_id res chain seq x y z
N MET A 1 13.22 21.98 13.28
CA MET A 1 13.30 20.53 13.54
C MET A 1 12.86 19.81 12.26
N ALA A 2 13.81 19.28 11.49
CA ALA A 2 13.55 18.64 10.20
C ALA A 2 13.81 17.14 10.31
N VAL A 3 12.77 16.38 10.71
CA VAL A 3 12.79 14.92 10.76
C VAL A 3 12.29 14.26 9.46
N PHE A 4 12.01 15.06 8.42
CA PHE A 4 11.53 14.59 7.12
C PHE A 4 12.61 14.45 6.04
N SER A 5 13.88 14.72 6.35
CA SER A 5 14.99 14.68 5.37
C SER A 5 15.66 13.31 5.22
N ALA A 6 15.21 12.27 5.94
CA ALA A 6 15.83 10.95 5.92
C ALA A 6 15.56 10.14 4.62
N PHE A 7 14.68 10.62 3.73
CA PHE A 7 14.39 9.97 2.45
C PHE A 7 14.81 10.78 1.22
N SER A 8 15.47 11.93 1.39
CA SER A 8 15.90 12.77 0.27
C SER A 8 17.15 12.26 -0.45
N SER A 9 17.75 11.17 0.02
CA SER A 9 18.95 10.54 -0.56
C SER A 9 18.70 9.09 -0.94
N ILE A 10 17.56 8.80 -1.56
CA ILE A 10 17.48 7.62 -2.44
C ILE A 10 18.06 8.05 -3.78
N ASP A 11 19.38 7.99 -3.82
CA ASP A 11 20.22 7.62 -4.95
C ASP A 11 19.57 7.80 -6.34
N SER A 12 19.86 8.95 -6.96
CA SER A 12 19.55 9.28 -8.35
C SER A 12 20.17 8.31 -9.36
N HIS A 13 20.92 7.28 -8.93
CA HIS A 13 21.69 6.41 -9.79
C HIS A 13 21.39 4.90 -9.70
N SER A 14 20.54 4.38 -8.81
CA SER A 14 20.47 2.91 -8.65
C SER A 14 19.25 2.17 -9.21
N ILE A 15 18.10 2.81 -9.53
CA ILE A 15 17.04 2.15 -10.33
C ILE A 15 16.36 3.21 -11.21
N ARG A 16 16.86 3.37 -12.44
CA ARG A 16 16.32 4.30 -13.43
C ARG A 16 14.96 3.82 -13.91
N ALA A 17 13.89 4.14 -13.17
CA ALA A 17 12.58 4.30 -13.78
C ALA A 17 12.73 5.36 -14.88
N ARG A 18 12.47 4.99 -16.12
CA ARG A 18 12.63 5.86 -17.30
C ARG A 18 11.55 6.93 -17.38
N THR A 19 10.43 6.74 -16.68
CA THR A 19 9.31 7.67 -16.64
C THR A 19 8.75 7.84 -15.22
N PRO A 20 8.12 8.99 -14.89
CA PRO A 20 7.38 9.16 -13.64
C PRO A 20 6.39 8.02 -13.36
N ALA A 21 5.70 7.54 -14.40
CA ALA A 21 4.77 6.41 -14.32
C ALA A 21 5.45 5.11 -13.87
N GLU A 22 6.65 4.80 -14.38
CA GLU A 22 7.42 3.62 -13.95
C GLU A 22 7.85 3.72 -12.48
N THR A 23 8.19 4.92 -12.00
CA THR A 23 8.48 5.16 -10.58
C THR A 23 7.25 4.89 -9.72
N ALA A 24 6.08 5.34 -10.17
CA ALA A 24 4.82 5.10 -9.47
C ALA A 24 4.50 3.60 -9.39
N VAL A 25 4.61 2.88 -10.51
CA VAL A 25 4.40 1.42 -10.55
C VAL A 25 5.36 0.72 -9.58
N LYS A 26 6.63 1.12 -9.54
CA LYS A 26 7.60 0.53 -8.61
C LYS A 26 7.22 0.77 -7.14
N ARG A 27 6.74 1.97 -6.79
CA ARG A 27 6.23 2.26 -5.44
C ARG A 27 5.01 1.41 -5.11
N LEU A 28 4.07 1.27 -6.04
CA LEU A 28 2.89 0.41 -5.89
C LEU A 28 3.29 -1.06 -5.69
N ASN A 29 4.27 -1.56 -6.45
CA ASN A 29 4.78 -2.93 -6.28
C ASN A 29 5.39 -3.14 -4.90
N GLY A 30 6.19 -2.20 -4.40
CA GLY A 30 6.75 -2.28 -3.05
C GLY A 30 5.68 -2.29 -1.96
N ILE A 31 4.59 -1.54 -2.14
CA ILE A 31 3.42 -1.62 -1.23
C ILE A 31 2.77 -3.01 -1.33
N GLY A 32 2.62 -3.55 -2.54
CA GLY A 32 2.10 -4.90 -2.77
C GLY A 32 2.92 -5.99 -2.08
N GLU A 33 4.25 -5.90 -2.12
CA GLU A 33 5.17 -6.82 -1.44
C GLU A 33 4.93 -6.79 0.09
N VAL A 34 4.91 -5.60 0.70
CA VAL A 34 4.61 -5.45 2.14
C VAL A 34 3.25 -6.01 2.51
N LEU A 35 2.24 -5.84 1.65
CA LEU A 35 0.91 -6.41 1.87
C LEU A 35 0.88 -7.93 1.70
N SER A 36 1.71 -8.50 0.82
CA SER A 36 1.80 -9.95 0.63
C SER A 36 2.42 -10.68 1.83
N ASP A 37 3.26 -9.98 2.60
CA ASP A 37 3.83 -10.47 3.86
C ASP A 37 2.82 -10.42 5.02
N LEU A 38 1.66 -9.76 4.85
CA LEU A 38 0.61 -9.71 5.87
C LEU A 38 -0.16 -11.03 5.91
N ASP A 39 0.30 -11.95 6.74
CA ASP A 39 -0.37 -13.24 6.96
C ASP A 39 -1.56 -13.10 7.94
N ILE A 40 -2.75 -12.91 7.38
CA ILE A 40 -4.00 -12.81 8.12
C ILE A 40 -4.28 -14.07 8.96
N SER A 41 -3.75 -15.24 8.58
CA SER A 41 -3.94 -16.49 9.33
C SER A 41 -3.20 -16.52 10.68
N THR A 42 -2.21 -15.65 10.86
CA THR A 42 -1.43 -15.56 12.10
C THR A 42 -2.05 -14.64 13.15
N ILE A 43 -3.11 -13.92 12.81
CA ILE A 43 -3.79 -12.96 13.68
C ILE A 43 -4.61 -13.70 14.72
N ARG A 44 -4.23 -13.57 15.99
CA ARG A 44 -4.86 -14.29 17.12
C ARG A 44 -5.40 -13.38 18.20
N THR A 45 -4.93 -12.14 18.27
CA THR A 45 -5.31 -11.16 19.29
C THR A 45 -5.94 -9.92 18.67
N GLU A 46 -6.68 -9.17 19.49
CA GLU A 46 -7.19 -7.84 19.13
C GLU A 46 -6.04 -6.89 18.74
N ASP A 47 -4.90 -6.98 19.42
CA ASP A 47 -3.71 -6.18 19.09
C ASP A 47 -3.11 -6.56 17.73
N ASP A 48 -3.08 -7.85 17.38
CA ASP A 48 -2.67 -8.29 16.04
C ASP A 48 -3.59 -7.75 14.96
N MET A 49 -4.89 -7.76 15.24
CA MET A 49 -5.92 -7.26 14.33
C MET A 49 -5.83 -5.75 14.16
N ALA A 50 -5.69 -5.01 15.25
CA ALA A 50 -5.52 -3.56 15.23
C ALA A 50 -4.26 -3.17 14.45
N ARG A 51 -3.15 -3.88 14.63
CA ARG A 51 -1.92 -3.69 13.84
C ARG A 51 -2.12 -4.00 12.36
N ALA A 52 -2.78 -5.10 12.03
CA ALA A 52 -3.07 -5.47 10.65
C ALA A 52 -3.96 -4.42 9.95
N LEU A 53 -5.04 -3.99 10.61
CA LEU A 53 -5.93 -2.93 10.12
C LEU A 53 -5.17 -1.61 9.92
N TRP A 54 -4.31 -1.23 10.87
CA TRP A 54 -3.49 -0.03 10.75
C TRP A 54 -2.52 -0.10 9.55
N THR A 55 -1.90 -1.26 9.32
CA THR A 55 -1.06 -1.48 8.13
C THR A 55 -1.87 -1.33 6.85
N LEU A 56 -3.06 -1.94 6.77
CA LEU A 56 -3.95 -1.82 5.61
C LEU A 56 -4.39 -0.38 5.35
N GLU A 57 -4.76 0.39 6.38
CA GLU A 57 -5.11 1.81 6.25
C GLU A 57 -3.93 2.65 5.78
N THR A 58 -2.73 2.37 6.29
CA THR A 58 -1.52 3.08 5.91
C THR A 58 -1.19 2.82 4.44
N ALA A 59 -1.30 1.56 4.00
CA ALA A 59 -1.12 1.20 2.59
C ALA A 59 -2.15 1.89 1.68
N ASP A 60 -3.43 1.92 2.04
CA ASP A 60 -4.48 2.62 1.26
C ASP A 60 -4.15 4.11 1.10
N LYS A 61 -3.73 4.77 2.19
CA LYS A 61 -3.30 6.19 2.15
C LYS A 61 -2.10 6.40 1.23
N CYS A 62 -1.10 5.52 1.30
CA CYS A 62 0.07 5.59 0.41
C CYS A 62 -0.31 5.43 -1.06
N ILE A 63 -1.19 4.48 -1.39
CA ILE A 63 -1.67 4.25 -2.76
C ILE A 63 -2.45 5.47 -3.27
N ARG A 64 -3.36 6.03 -2.45
CA ARG A 64 -4.13 7.24 -2.82
C ARG A 64 -3.22 8.45 -3.01
N MET A 65 -2.17 8.59 -2.21
CA MET A 65 -1.20 9.66 -2.39
C MET A 65 -0.47 9.55 -3.73
N ILE A 66 -0.04 8.35 -4.11
CA ILE A 66 0.52 8.08 -5.43
C ILE A 66 -0.51 8.43 -6.52
N LEU A 67 -1.77 8.01 -6.41
CA LEU A 67 -2.79 8.39 -7.40
C LEU A 67 -2.98 9.90 -7.55
N VAL A 68 -2.90 10.67 -6.46
CA VAL A 68 -3.01 12.13 -6.50
C VAL A 68 -1.82 12.75 -7.24
N GLU A 69 -0.60 12.25 -7.03
CA GLU A 69 0.61 12.71 -7.76
C GLU A 69 0.47 12.56 -9.27
N PHE A 70 -0.30 11.58 -9.75
CA PHE A 70 -0.45 11.25 -11.17
C PHE A 70 -1.79 11.68 -11.77
N ARG A 71 -2.61 12.45 -11.06
CA ARG A 71 -3.96 12.86 -11.51
C ARG A 71 -3.96 13.63 -12.84
N THR A 72 -2.87 14.31 -13.15
CA THR A 72 -2.70 15.12 -14.37
C THR A 72 -2.09 14.34 -15.53
N GLU A 73 -1.56 13.14 -15.29
CA GLU A 73 -0.91 12.30 -16.30
C GLU A 73 -1.88 11.17 -16.72
N ARG A 74 -2.04 10.93 -18.03
CA ARG A 74 -2.85 9.80 -18.54
C ARG A 74 -2.09 8.48 -18.40
N THR A 75 -1.90 8.02 -17.17
CA THR A 75 -1.16 6.79 -16.85
C THR A 75 -2.13 5.67 -16.46
N THR A 76 -2.80 5.09 -17.47
CA THR A 76 -3.79 4.01 -17.28
C THR A 76 -3.23 2.80 -16.52
N VAL A 77 -1.92 2.53 -16.66
CA VAL A 77 -1.22 1.46 -15.94
C VAL A 77 -1.18 1.76 -14.43
N VAL A 78 -0.76 2.96 -14.03
CA VAL A 78 -0.67 3.36 -12.61
C VAL A 78 -2.05 3.28 -11.95
N VAL A 79 -3.09 3.77 -12.64
CA VAL A 79 -4.47 3.69 -12.16
C VAL A 79 -4.94 2.24 -11.99
N ARG A 80 -4.59 1.36 -12.94
CA ARG A 80 -4.98 -0.05 -12.88
C ARG A 80 -4.29 -0.78 -11.73
N GLU A 81 -2.98 -0.62 -11.57
CA GLU A 81 -2.22 -1.24 -10.48
C GLU A 81 -2.72 -0.76 -9.11
N ALA A 82 -2.92 0.56 -8.97
CA ALA A 82 -3.43 1.13 -7.73
C ALA A 82 -4.83 0.61 -7.36
N LYS A 83 -5.74 0.49 -8.33
CA LYS A 83 -7.07 -0.11 -8.11
C LYS A 83 -6.96 -1.56 -7.66
N GLY A 84 -6.11 -2.36 -8.30
CA GLY A 84 -5.90 -3.76 -7.90
C GLY A 84 -5.43 -3.89 -6.44
N LEU A 85 -4.54 -3.00 -5.99
CA LEU A 85 -4.10 -2.97 -4.60
C LEU A 85 -5.19 -2.50 -3.63
N ILE A 86 -5.99 -1.50 -4.00
CA ILE A 86 -7.13 -1.04 -3.19
C ILE A 86 -8.13 -2.21 -3.02
N ASP A 87 -8.47 -2.92 -4.10
CA ASP A 87 -9.37 -4.08 -4.05
C ASP A 87 -8.82 -5.23 -3.19
N LEU A 88 -7.49 -5.41 -3.14
CA LEU A 88 -6.84 -6.36 -2.23
C LEU A 88 -6.94 -5.92 -0.76
N ILE A 89 -6.70 -4.63 -0.49
CA ILE A 89 -6.81 -4.06 0.85
C ILE A 89 -8.25 -4.16 1.37
N GLU A 90 -9.25 -3.87 0.54
CA GLU A 90 -10.66 -3.99 0.90
C GLU A 90 -11.01 -5.45 1.24
N ARG A 91 -10.62 -6.40 0.41
CA ARG A 91 -10.82 -7.84 0.70
C ARG A 91 -10.11 -8.29 1.98
N ALA A 92 -8.90 -7.82 2.24
CA ALA A 92 -8.17 -8.13 3.47
C ALA A 92 -8.90 -7.58 4.70
N ARG A 93 -9.42 -6.35 4.62
CA ARG A 93 -10.20 -5.71 5.68
C ARG A 93 -11.52 -6.44 5.95
N ASP A 94 -12.21 -6.85 4.89
CA ASP A 94 -13.43 -7.64 4.99
C ASP A 94 -13.14 -9.01 5.63
N GLY A 95 -12.01 -9.64 5.30
CA GLY A 95 -11.55 -10.87 5.96
C GLY A 95 -11.30 -10.68 7.46
N LEU A 96 -10.64 -9.58 7.85
CA LEU A 96 -10.34 -9.27 9.25
C LEU A 96 -11.60 -8.97 10.07
N THR A 97 -12.49 -8.13 9.53
CA THR A 97 -13.73 -7.72 10.22
C THR A 97 -14.80 -8.81 10.18
N GLY A 98 -14.83 -9.62 9.12
CA GLY A 98 -15.69 -10.80 8.99
C GLY A 98 -15.37 -11.87 10.03
N CYS A 99 -14.09 -12.13 10.31
CA CYS A 99 -13.66 -13.04 11.38
C CYS A 99 -14.22 -12.68 12.77
N CYS A 100 -14.44 -11.38 13.06
CA CYS A 100 -15.00 -10.94 14.33
C CYS A 100 -16.50 -11.22 14.48
N THR A 101 -17.22 -11.41 13.37
CA THR A 101 -18.68 -11.64 13.38
C THR A 101 -19.07 -13.12 13.40
N ALA A 102 -18.12 -14.04 13.17
CA ALA A 102 -18.37 -15.48 13.12
C ALA A 102 -18.27 -16.20 14.49
N LYS A 103 -18.44 -15.46 15.60
CA LYS A 103 -18.65 -16.02 16.94
C LYS A 103 -19.95 -15.46 17.53
N SER A 104 -21.05 -16.17 17.31
CA SER A 104 -22.25 -16.12 18.15
C SER A 104 -22.80 -17.53 18.28
#